data_AF-A0A7C3DF70-F1
#
_entry.id   AF-A0A7C3DF70-F1
#
_cell.length_a   1.000
_cell.length_b   1.000
_cell.length_c   1.000
_cell.angle_alpha   90.00
_cell.angle_beta   90.00
_cell.angle_gamma   90.00
#
_symmetry.space_group_name_H-M   'P 1'
#
loop_
_entity.id
_entity.type
_entity.pdbx_description
1 polymer ?
#
loop_
_entity_poly.entity_id
_entity_poly.type
_entity_poly.pdbx_seq_one_letter_code
_entity_poly.pdbx_strand_id
1 'polypeptide(L)' 'MALNAGLDRTFVGAIERAERNITLASAEKVARAFGMSVADLLTPCDFPKR' A
#
# COMPACT_ATOMS: atom_id res chain seq x y z
N MET A 1 -7.06 4.27 -3.03
CA MET A 1 -5.93 3.32 -3.17
C MET A 1 -6.11 2.38 -4.37
N ALA A 2 -7.20 1.59 -4.43
CA ALA A 2 -7.43 0.62 -5.50
C ALA A 2 -7.43 1.18 -6.94
N LEU A 3 -8.11 2.30 -7.19
CA LEU A 3 -8.22 2.89 -8.54
C LEU A 3 -6.86 3.40 -9.09
N ASN A 4 -6.00 3.95 -8.23
CA ASN A 4 -4.69 4.46 -8.62
C ASN A 4 -3.65 3.35 -8.84
N ALA A 5 -3.80 2.21 -8.15
CA ALA A 5 -2.81 1.12 -8.19
C ALA A 5 -3.12 0.04 -9.24
N GLY A 6 -4.26 0.14 -9.93
CA GLY A 6 -4.76 -0.92 -10.81
C GLY A 6 -5.01 -2.22 -10.06
N LEU A 7 -5.33 -2.13 -8.76
CA LEU A 7 -5.55 -3.29 -7.88
C LEU A 7 -7.05 -3.48 -7.63
N ASP A 8 -7.45 -4.75 -7.48
CA ASP A 8 -8.82 -5.11 -7.13
C ASP A 8 -9.19 -4.49 -5.77
N ARG A 9 -10.40 -3.93 -5.67
CA ARG A 9 -10.89 -3.25 -4.46
C ARG A 9 -10.95 -4.20 -3.26
N THR A 10 -11.25 -5.46 -3.51
CA THR A 10 -11.27 -6.55 -2.51
C THR A 10 -9.85 -6.85 -2.04
N PHE A 11 -8.90 -6.88 -2.96
CA PHE A 11 -7.48 -7.10 -2.65
C PHE A 11 -6.93 -5.97 -1.77
N VAL A 12 -7.22 -4.72 -2.13
CA VAL A 12 -6.83 -3.56 -1.31
C VAL A 12 -7.48 -3.60 0.08
N GLY A 13 -8.77 -3.93 0.16
CA GLY A 13 -9.44 -4.04 1.46
C GLY A 13 -8.83 -5.12 2.37
N ALA A 14 -8.43 -6.26 1.80
CA ALA A 14 -7.76 -7.31 2.58
C ALA A 14 -6.37 -6.87 3.11
N ILE A 15 -5.68 -6.00 2.38
CA ILE A 15 -4.40 -5.42 2.81
C ILE A 15 -4.62 -4.42 3.96
N GLU A 16 -5.56 -3.50 3.80
CA GLU A 16 -5.85 -2.46 4.80
C GLU A 16 -6.32 -3.06 6.13
N ARG A 17 -7.05 -4.19 6.09
CA ARG A 17 -7.47 -4.93 7.29
C ARG A 17 -6.40 -5.87 7.87
N ALA A 18 -5.20 -5.89 7.28
CA ALA A 18 -4.11 -6.80 7.63
C ALA A 18 -4.50 -8.30 7.58
N GLU A 19 -5.49 -8.65 6.77
CA GLU A 19 -5.95 -10.04 6.60
C GLU A 19 -5.04 -10.84 5.66
N ARG A 20 -4.28 -10.15 4.81
CA ARG A 20 -3.41 -10.79 3.81
C ARG A 20 -2.07 -10.08 3.69
N ASN A 21 -0.99 -10.84 3.87
CA ASN A 21 0.35 -10.38 3.54
C ASN A 21 0.51 -10.27 2.02
N ILE A 22 1.14 -9.18 1.57
CA ILE A 22 1.41 -8.95 0.15
C ILE A 22 2.84 -9.31 -0.22
N THR A 23 3.03 -9.67 -1.48
CA THR A 23 4.37 -9.83 -2.05
C THR A 23 5.02 -8.47 -2.29
N LEU A 24 6.35 -8.44 -2.39
CA LEU A 24 7.10 -7.23 -2.73
C LEU A 24 6.66 -6.63 -4.07
N ALA A 25 6.43 -7.46 -5.09
CA ALA A 25 5.92 -7.02 -6.39
C ALA A 25 4.52 -6.36 -6.31
N SER A 26 3.68 -6.77 -5.34
CA SER A 26 2.40 -6.11 -5.11
C SER A 26 2.59 -4.78 -4.38
N ALA A 27 3.50 -4.72 -3.42
CA ALA A 27 3.87 -3.48 -2.74
C ALA A 27 4.46 -2.44 -3.72
N GLU A 28 5.26 -2.87 -4.71
CA GLU A 28 5.77 -2.00 -5.79
C GLU A 28 4.66 -1.35 -6.61
N LYS A 29 3.62 -2.13 -6.96
CA LYS A 29 2.46 -1.60 -7.71
C LYS A 29 1.72 -0.54 -6.89
N VAL A 30 1.55 -0.80 -5.59
CA VAL A 30 0.96 0.17 -4.66
C VAL A 30 1.83 1.42 -4.57
N ALA A 31 3.13 1.29 -4.32
CA ALA A 31 4.05 2.43 -4.19
C ALA A 31 4.04 3.31 -5.46
N ARG A 32 4.13 2.69 -6.64
CA ARG A 32 4.04 3.39 -7.93
C ARG A 32 2.72 4.14 -8.13
N ALA A 33 1.60 3.60 -7.61
CA ALA A 33 0.29 4.23 -7.66
C ALA A 33 0.23 5.59 -6.93
N PHE A 34 1.08 5.74 -5.91
CA PHE A 34 1.22 6.93 -5.10
C PHE A 34 2.45 7.76 -5.46
N GLY A 35 3.22 7.35 -6.48
CA GLY A 35 4.47 8.02 -6.86
C GLY A 35 5.58 7.90 -5.82
N MET A 36 5.55 6.83 -5.02
CA MET A 36 6.50 6.55 -3.93
C MET A 36 7.44 5.40 -4.29
N SER A 37 8.58 5.31 -3.59
CA SER A 37 9.35 4.06 -3.56
C SER A 37 8.69 3.05 -2.60
N VAL A 38 9.01 1.76 -2.75
CA VAL A 38 8.54 0.75 -1.78
C VAL A 38 9.08 1.00 -0.39
N ALA A 39 10.30 1.52 -0.28
CA ALA A 39 10.88 1.89 1.00
C ALA A 39 10.04 2.98 1.69
N ASP A 40 9.63 4.02 0.95
CA ASP A 40 8.75 5.07 1.48
C ASP A 40 7.40 4.51 1.93
N LEU A 41 6.83 3.58 1.16
CA LEU A 41 5.55 2.93 1.47
C LEU A 41 5.61 2.10 2.77
N LEU A 42 6.73 1.44 3.04
CA LEU A 42 6.91 0.54 4.19
C LEU A 42 7.56 1.23 5.40
N THR A 43 8.08 2.43 5.23
CA THR A 43 8.65 3.22 6.33
C THR A 43 7.50 3.83 7.13
N PRO A 44 7.44 3.61 8.46
CA PRO A 44 6.47 4.30 9.29
C PRO A 44 6.67 5.81 9.21
N CYS A 45 5.66 6.54 8.74
CA CYS A 45 5.61 7.98 8.92
C CYS A 45 5.15 8.27 10.34
N ASP A 46 6.00 8.90 11.14
CA ASP A 46 5.60 9.44 12.44
C ASP A 46 4.61 10.58 12.20
N PHE A 47 3.32 10.31 12.37
CA PHE A 47 2.32 11.37 12.42
C PHE A 47 2.34 11.97 13.83
N PRO A 48 2.56 13.29 13.97
CA PRO A 48 2.43 13.92 15.27
C PRO A 48 1.02 13.66 15.80
N LYS A 49 0.93 13.02 16.97
CA LYS A 49 -0.35 12.81 17.65
C LYS A 49 -0.89 14.19 18.03
N ARG A 50 -2.06 14.54 17.46
CA ARG A 50 -2.82 15.74 17.83
C ARG A 50 -3.33 15.63 19.26
#